data_AF-A0A1V3KZU7-F1
#
_entry.id   AF-A0A1V3KZU7-F1
#
_cell.length_a   1.000
_cell.length_b   1.000
_cell.length_c   1.000
_cell.angle_alpha   90.00
_cell.angle_beta   90.00
_cell.angle_gamma   90.00
#
_symmetry.space_group_name_H-M   'P 1'
#
loop_
_entity.id
_entity.type
_entity.pdbx_description
1 polymer ?
#
loop_
_entity_poly.entity_id
_entity_poly.type
_entity_poly.pdbx_seq_one_letter_code
_entity_poly.pdbx_strand_id
1 'polypeptide(L)'
;MINKSSDEQESKILVDELNELIEFLSITQLQAVEIIERHYSTIYDNYTKKDHLLSFESFKKILQGRKISAHKLRLYIDCLKKSKEYHRRVGLYAAENGDDKILGKERQKELHQLSKHIRNLINEKEKSS
;
A
#
# COMPACT_ATOMS: atom_id res chain seq x y z
N MET A 1 -23.04 27.13 8.29
CA MET A 1 -22.83 26.32 7.06
C MET A 1 -21.57 25.51 7.28
N ILE A 2 -21.69 24.25 7.66
CA ILE A 2 -20.54 23.44 8.11
C ILE A 2 -19.97 22.67 6.91
N ASN A 3 -18.75 23.03 6.50
CA ASN A 3 -17.66 22.22 5.95
C ASN A 3 -17.92 21.10 4.92
N LYS A 4 -19.00 21.10 4.13
CA LYS A 4 -19.17 20.13 3.01
C LYS A 4 -17.95 20.07 2.06
N SER A 5 -17.24 21.19 1.89
CA SER A 5 -16.03 21.26 1.05
C SER A 5 -14.85 20.45 1.62
N SER A 6 -14.72 20.34 2.94
CA SER A 6 -13.57 19.69 3.57
C SER A 6 -13.66 18.16 3.48
N ASP A 7 -14.84 17.61 3.77
CA ASP A 7 -15.07 16.17 3.79
C ASP A 7 -15.06 15.54 2.38
N GLU A 8 -15.56 16.28 1.38
CA GLU A 8 -15.51 15.84 -0.03
C GLU A 8 -14.07 15.84 -0.56
N GLN A 9 -13.28 16.85 -0.20
CA GLN A 9 -11.87 16.93 -0.57
C GLN A 9 -11.05 15.83 0.12
N GLU A 10 -11.31 15.57 1.39
CA GLU A 10 -10.67 14.46 2.12
C GLU A 10 -11.01 13.10 1.50
N SER A 11 -12.29 12.86 1.18
CA SER A 11 -12.71 11.59 0.57
C SER A 11 -12.04 11.34 -0.77
N LYS A 12 -11.81 12.41 -1.56
CA LYS A 12 -11.08 12.32 -2.82
C LYS A 12 -9.62 11.94 -2.60
N ILE A 13 -8.93 12.59 -1.67
CA ILE A 13 -7.53 12.27 -1.31
C ILE A 13 -7.40 10.80 -0.89
N LEU A 14 -8.35 10.30 -0.09
CA LEU A 14 -8.34 8.91 0.36
C LEU A 14 -8.65 7.90 -0.76
N VAL A 15 -9.46 8.27 -1.76
CA VAL A 15 -9.67 7.44 -2.96
C VAL A 15 -8.41 7.41 -3.83
N ASP A 16 -7.74 8.53 -3.98
CA ASP A 16 -6.46 8.61 -4.70
C ASP A 16 -5.39 7.75 -4.00
N GLU A 17 -5.28 7.85 -2.66
CA GLU A 17 -4.39 7.00 -1.87
C GLU A 17 -4.71 5.50 -2.01
N LEU A 18 -5.99 5.11 -2.09
CA LEU A 18 -6.38 3.72 -2.35
C LEU A 18 -5.91 3.24 -3.73
N ASN A 19 -6.06 4.06 -4.78
CA ASN A 19 -5.60 3.71 -6.12
C ASN A 19 -4.09 3.54 -6.16
N GLU A 20 -3.33 4.46 -5.54
CA GLU A 20 -1.87 4.38 -5.43
C GLU A 20 -1.43 3.13 -4.67
N LEU A 21 -2.13 2.76 -3.60
CA LEU A 21 -1.85 1.53 -2.85
C LEU A 21 -2.05 0.27 -3.68
N ILE A 22 -3.13 0.20 -4.47
CA ILE A 22 -3.40 -0.93 -5.35
C ILE A 22 -2.28 -1.09 -6.39
N GLU A 23 -1.82 0.02 -6.97
CA GLU A 23 -0.71 0.04 -7.92
C GLU A 23 0.62 -0.35 -7.27
N PHE A 24 0.95 0.23 -6.11
CA PHE A 24 2.16 -0.06 -5.34
C PHE A 24 2.27 -1.54 -4.98
N LEU A 25 1.15 -2.13 -4.53
CA LEU A 25 1.04 -3.55 -4.22
C LEU A 25 1.06 -4.43 -5.47
N SER A 26 0.83 -3.85 -6.65
CA SER A 26 0.71 -4.54 -7.93
C SER A 26 -0.36 -5.63 -7.88
N ILE A 27 -1.52 -5.28 -7.31
CA ILE A 27 -2.68 -6.15 -7.18
C ILE A 27 -3.86 -5.65 -8.01
N THR A 28 -4.78 -6.55 -8.32
CA THR A 28 -6.06 -6.19 -8.95
C THR A 28 -7.03 -5.59 -7.93
N GLN A 29 -8.04 -4.85 -8.42
CA GLN A 29 -9.12 -4.35 -7.57
C GLN A 29 -9.89 -5.47 -6.84
N LEU A 30 -9.99 -6.67 -7.44
CA LEU A 30 -10.62 -7.83 -6.81
C LEU A 30 -9.77 -8.35 -5.63
N GLN A 31 -8.46 -8.49 -5.83
CA GLN A 31 -7.54 -8.88 -4.76
C GLN A 31 -7.52 -7.85 -3.62
N ALA A 32 -7.62 -6.55 -3.93
CA ALA A 32 -7.74 -5.51 -2.92
C ALA A 32 -8.97 -5.72 -2.03
N VAL A 33 -10.12 -6.07 -2.63
CA VAL A 33 -11.34 -6.42 -1.89
C VAL A 33 -11.12 -7.64 -1.00
N GLU A 34 -10.53 -8.71 -1.52
CA GLU A 34 -10.26 -9.94 -0.75
C GLU A 34 -9.35 -9.66 0.47
N ILE A 35 -8.33 -8.82 0.30
CA ILE A 35 -7.42 -8.41 1.39
C ILE A 35 -8.18 -7.57 2.42
N ILE A 36 -8.96 -6.59 1.96
CA ILE A 36 -9.77 -5.74 2.85
C ILE A 36 -10.72 -6.61 3.67
N GLU A 37 -11.48 -7.51 3.06
CA GLU A 37 -12.44 -8.37 3.76
C GLU A 37 -11.75 -9.30 4.78
N ARG A 38 -10.59 -9.86 4.41
CA ARG A 38 -9.78 -10.69 5.30
C ARG A 38 -9.42 -9.93 6.58
N HIS A 39 -8.92 -8.70 6.46
CA HIS A 39 -8.48 -7.89 7.60
C HIS A 39 -9.62 -7.19 8.35
N TYR A 40 -10.72 -6.88 7.67
CA TYR A 40 -11.92 -6.30 8.29
C TYR A 40 -12.45 -7.22 9.39
N SER A 41 -12.45 -8.54 9.14
CA SER A 41 -12.89 -9.54 10.11
C SER A 41 -11.98 -9.66 11.34
N THR A 42 -10.70 -9.32 11.21
CA THR A 42 -9.74 -9.31 12.32
C THR A 42 -9.84 -8.05 13.19
N ILE A 43 -10.33 -6.94 12.63
CA ILE A 43 -10.47 -5.66 13.35
C ILE A 43 -11.76 -5.64 14.19
N TYR A 44 -12.82 -6.34 13.74
CA TYR A 44 -14.10 -6.38 14.42
C TYR A 44 -14.48 -7.83 14.77
N ASP A 45 -14.04 -8.29 15.94
CA ASP A 45 -14.29 -9.64 16.50
C ASP A 45 -15.78 -10.04 16.58
N ASN A 46 -16.72 -9.10 16.45
CA ASN A 46 -18.17 -9.32 16.58
C ASN A 46 -18.99 -8.88 15.35
N TYR A 47 -18.38 -8.71 14.18
CA TYR A 47 -19.11 -8.29 12.97
C TYR A 47 -19.81 -9.47 12.30
N THR A 48 -21.14 -9.48 12.30
CA THR A 48 -21.92 -10.41 11.46
C THR A 48 -21.66 -10.13 9.99
N LYS A 49 -20.85 -11.00 9.35
CA LYS A 49 -20.34 -10.91 7.97
C LYS A 49 -21.33 -10.44 6.89
N LYS A 50 -22.64 -10.62 7.07
CA LYS A 50 -23.62 -10.43 5.98
C LYS A 50 -23.93 -8.96 5.64
N ASP A 51 -23.93 -8.04 6.59
CA ASP A 51 -24.41 -6.66 6.32
C ASP A 51 -23.31 -5.69 5.86
N HIS A 52 -22.05 -6.13 5.85
CA HIS A 52 -20.90 -5.27 5.63
C HIS A 52 -19.87 -5.81 4.63
N LEU A 53 -20.21 -6.88 3.91
CA LEU A 53 -19.37 -7.46 2.86
C LEU A 53 -19.13 -6.41 1.76
N LEU A 54 -17.85 -6.15 1.47
CA LEU A 54 -17.47 -5.17 0.46
C LEU A 54 -17.53 -5.86 -0.89
N SER A 55 -18.63 -5.69 -1.61
CA SER A 55 -18.71 -6.27 -2.95
C SER A 55 -17.73 -5.61 -3.92
N PHE A 56 -17.16 -6.41 -4.83
CA PHE A 56 -16.29 -5.95 -5.91
C PHE A 56 -16.91 -4.79 -6.69
N GLU A 57 -18.19 -4.88 -7.03
CA GLU A 57 -18.89 -3.84 -7.78
C GLU A 57 -19.05 -2.54 -6.97
N SER A 58 -19.27 -2.64 -5.66
CA SER A 58 -19.32 -1.46 -4.79
C SER A 58 -17.95 -0.80 -4.69
N PHE A 59 -16.89 -1.61 -4.55
CA PHE A 59 -15.51 -1.13 -4.48
C PHE A 59 -15.09 -0.41 -5.76
N LYS A 60 -15.39 -0.99 -6.92
CA LYS A 60 -15.14 -0.35 -8.23
C LYS A 60 -15.79 1.04 -8.32
N LYS A 61 -17.05 1.17 -7.89
CA LYS A 61 -17.75 2.47 -7.88
C LYS A 61 -17.12 3.46 -6.91
N ILE A 62 -16.61 3.00 -5.76
CA ILE A 62 -15.89 3.85 -4.80
C ILE A 62 -14.62 4.42 -5.44
N LEU A 63 -13.82 3.58 -6.12
CA LEU A 63 -12.62 4.03 -6.83
C LEU A 63 -12.93 5.00 -7.98
N GLN A 64 -14.14 4.93 -8.54
CA GLN A 64 -14.65 5.88 -9.55
C GLN A 64 -15.24 7.18 -8.96
N GLY A 65 -15.13 7.39 -7.64
CA GLY A 65 -15.58 8.61 -6.98
C GLY A 65 -16.99 8.55 -6.39
N ARG A 66 -17.59 7.36 -6.24
CA ARG A 66 -18.85 7.21 -5.48
C ARG A 66 -18.64 7.67 -4.04
N LYS A 67 -19.52 8.56 -3.56
CA LYS A 67 -19.51 9.04 -2.19
C LYS A 67 -19.59 7.90 -1.17
N ILE A 68 -18.67 7.93 -0.23
CA ILE A 68 -18.51 7.02 0.90
C ILE A 68 -17.90 7.84 2.04
N SER A 69 -18.09 7.42 3.30
CA SER A 69 -17.49 8.15 4.41
C SER A 69 -15.96 8.02 4.41
N ALA A 70 -15.28 9.12 4.72
CA ALA A 70 -13.82 9.15 4.89
C ALA A 70 -13.34 8.11 5.90
N HIS A 71 -14.10 7.90 6.99
CA HIS A 71 -13.81 6.85 7.98
C HIS A 71 -13.72 5.45 7.34
N LYS A 72 -14.62 5.11 6.43
CA LYS A 72 -14.64 3.79 5.78
C LYS A 72 -13.49 3.64 4.79
N LEU A 73 -13.12 4.71 4.07
CA LEU A 73 -11.95 4.74 3.19
C LEU A 73 -10.65 4.54 3.97
N ARG A 74 -10.46 5.28 5.07
CA ARG A 74 -9.30 5.11 5.97
C ARG A 74 -9.18 3.67 6.46
N LEU A 75 -10.31 3.04 6.79
CA LEU A 75 -10.31 1.67 7.23
C LEU A 75 -9.88 0.68 6.12
N TYR A 76 -10.31 0.90 4.87
CA TYR A 76 -9.83 0.09 3.75
C TYR A 76 -8.32 0.25 3.51
N ILE A 77 -7.81 1.48 3.59
CA ILE A 77 -6.38 1.78 3.51
C ILE A 77 -5.62 1.04 4.62
N ASP A 78 -6.11 1.11 5.86
CA ASP A 78 -5.50 0.42 6.99
C ASP A 78 -5.48 -1.10 6.81
N CYS A 79 -6.56 -1.69 6.26
CA CYS A 79 -6.60 -3.11 5.95
C CYS A 79 -5.51 -3.49 4.94
N LEU A 80 -5.33 -2.69 3.87
CA LEU A 80 -4.27 -2.93 2.89
C LEU A 80 -2.87 -2.75 3.52
N LYS A 81 -2.65 -1.69 4.32
CA LYS A 81 -1.34 -1.43 4.97
C LYS A 81 -0.96 -2.48 6.01
N LYS A 82 -1.94 -3.12 6.66
CA LYS A 82 -1.72 -4.23 7.62
C LYS A 82 -1.58 -5.60 6.97
N SER A 83 -1.75 -5.68 5.65
CA SER A 83 -1.67 -6.95 4.93
C SER A 83 -0.25 -7.46 4.82
N LYS A 84 -0.09 -8.78 4.73
CA LYS A 84 1.22 -9.42 4.50
C LYS A 84 1.80 -8.98 3.16
N GLU A 85 0.93 -8.75 2.19
CA GLU A 85 1.22 -8.26 0.84
C GLU A 85 1.92 -6.90 0.90
N TYR A 86 1.41 -5.98 1.71
CA TYR A 86 2.02 -4.67 1.93
C TYR A 86 3.37 -4.76 2.64
N HIS A 87 3.45 -5.50 3.74
CA HIS A 87 4.72 -5.66 4.46
C HIS A 87 5.81 -6.32 3.60
N ARG A 88 5.44 -7.32 2.79
CA ARG A 88 6.34 -7.94 1.82
C ARG A 88 6.79 -6.92 0.77
N ARG A 89 5.88 -6.12 0.22
CA ARG A 89 6.21 -5.16 -0.84
C ARG A 89 7.10 -4.03 -0.33
N VAL A 90 6.82 -3.51 0.86
CA VAL A 90 7.68 -2.55 1.55
C VAL A 90 9.06 -3.15 1.82
N GLY A 91 9.15 -4.39 2.29
CA GLY A 91 10.42 -5.08 2.49
C GLY A 91 11.23 -5.25 1.20
N LEU A 92 10.59 -5.63 0.10
CA LEU A 92 11.22 -5.73 -1.22
C LEU A 92 11.68 -4.35 -1.72
N TYR A 93 10.82 -3.34 -1.60
CA TYR A 93 11.16 -1.97 -1.98
C TYR A 93 12.35 -1.43 -1.19
N ALA A 94 12.39 -1.69 0.12
CA ALA A 94 13.51 -1.33 0.99
C ALA A 94 14.78 -2.12 0.67
N ALA A 95 14.68 -3.39 0.25
CA ALA A 95 15.84 -4.17 -0.19
C ALA A 95 16.41 -3.66 -1.52
N GLU A 96 15.55 -3.28 -2.46
CA GLU A 96 15.94 -2.79 -3.79
C GLU A 96 16.48 -1.35 -3.72
N ASN A 97 15.79 -0.48 -3.00
CA ASN A 97 16.07 0.95 -3.01
C ASN A 97 16.83 1.40 -1.76
N GLY A 98 16.81 0.62 -0.68
CA GLY A 98 17.23 1.05 0.66
C GLY A 98 16.05 1.66 1.43
N ASP A 99 16.01 1.45 2.74
CA ASP A 99 15.02 2.07 3.62
C ASP A 99 15.43 3.52 3.94
N ASP A 100 14.85 4.46 3.20
CA ASP A 100 15.14 5.89 3.34
C ASP A 100 14.67 6.49 4.67
N LYS A 101 13.62 5.91 5.28
CA LYS A 101 13.11 6.32 6.60
C LYS A 101 14.05 5.92 7.73
N ILE A 102 14.78 4.80 7.60
CA ILE A 102 15.75 4.35 8.59
C ILE A 102 17.14 4.94 8.35
N LEU A 103 17.60 4.94 7.09
CA LEU A 103 18.98 5.31 6.76
C LEU A 103 19.16 6.81 6.50
N GLY A 104 18.10 7.51 6.06
CA GLY A 104 18.22 8.83 5.46
C GLY A 104 18.82 8.76 4.05
N LYS A 105 18.40 9.70 3.18
CA LYS A 105 18.74 9.71 1.74
C LYS A 105 20.25 9.68 1.45
N GLU A 106 21.06 10.32 2.28
CA GLU A 106 22.51 10.36 2.06
C GLU A 106 23.18 9.01 2.29
N ARG A 107 22.90 8.35 3.43
CA ARG A 107 23.48 7.04 3.74
C ARG A 107 22.95 5.94 2.81
N GLN A 108 21.70 6.05 2.37
CA GLN A 108 21.13 5.18 1.35
C GLN A 108 21.93 5.24 0.05
N LYS A 109 22.28 6.44 -0.41
CA LYS A 109 23.07 6.65 -1.63
C LYS A 109 24.48 6.08 -1.50
N GLU A 110 25.14 6.29 -0.37
CA GLU A 110 26.47 5.74 -0.08
C GLU A 110 26.45 4.20 -0.08
N LEU A 111 25.48 3.59 0.61
CA LEU A 111 25.31 2.14 0.64
C LEU A 111 25.06 1.55 -0.75
N HIS A 112 24.25 2.22 -1.57
CA HIS A 112 23.95 1.75 -2.93
C HIS A 112 25.20 1.81 -3.82
N GLN A 113 26.03 2.85 -3.68
CA GLN A 113 27.31 2.96 -4.37
C GLN A 113 28.30 1.87 -3.94
N LEU A 114 28.41 1.61 -2.63
CA LEU A 114 29.22 0.53 -2.07
C LEU A 114 28.76 -0.85 -2.56
N SER A 115 27.45 -1.13 -2.52
CA SER A 115 26.88 -2.38 -3.02
C SER A 115 27.19 -2.61 -4.50
N LYS A 116 27.08 -1.55 -5.32
CA LYS A 116 27.43 -1.60 -6.75
C LYS A 116 28.92 -1.86 -6.96
N HIS A 117 29.78 -1.21 -6.19
CA HIS A 117 31.22 -1.40 -6.27
C HIS A 117 31.62 -2.84 -5.93
N ILE A 118 31.07 -3.41 -4.85
CA ILE A 118 31.30 -4.81 -4.46
C ILE A 118 30.87 -5.77 -5.58
N ARG A 119 29.67 -5.56 -6.15
CA ARG A 119 29.16 -6.38 -7.26
C ARG A 119 30.10 -6.35 -8.47
N ASN A 120 30.63 -5.18 -8.83
CA ASN A 120 31.57 -5.05 -9.93
C ASN A 120 32.86 -5.82 -9.66
N LEU A 121 33.42 -5.71 -8.45
CA LEU A 121 34.64 -6.45 -8.06
C LEU A 121 34.45 -7.97 -8.12
N ILE A 122 33.28 -8.48 -7.69
CA ILE A 122 32.94 -9.91 -7.79
C ILE A 122 32.88 -10.34 -9.25
N ASN A 123 32.16 -9.60 -10.09
CA ASN A 123 32.02 -9.91 -11.51
C ASN A 123 33.35 -9.85 -12.26
N GLU A 124 34.24 -8.91 -11.91
CA GLU A 124 35.59 -8.83 -12.47
C GLU A 124 36.43 -10.05 -12.08
N LYS A 125 36.35 -10.47 -10.81
CA LYS A 125 37.06 -11.67 -10.34
C LYS A 125 36.58 -12.94 -11.03
N GLU A 126 35.27 -13.08 -11.25
CA GLU A 126 34.68 -14.23 -11.96
C GLU A 126 35.04 -14.27 -13.45
N LYS A 127 35.22 -13.11 -14.11
CA LYS A 127 35.71 -13.04 -15.50
C LYS A 127 37.22 -13.28 -15.64
N SER A 128 37.96 -13.16 -14.54
CA SER A 128 39.41 -13.35 -14.49
C SER A 128 39.82 -14.77 -14.09
N SER A 129 38.84 -15.64 -13.81
CA SER A 129 39.00 -17.07 -13.49
C SER A 129 38.53 -17.93 -14.65
#